data_AF-S5U5F0-F1
#
_entry.id   AF-S5U5F0-F1
#
_cell.length_a   1.000
_cell.length_b   1.000
_cell.length_c   1.000
_cell.angle_alpha   90.00
_cell.angle_beta   90.00
_cell.angle_gamma   90.00
#
_symmetry.space_group_name_H-M   'P 1'
#
loop_
_entity.id
_entity.type
_entity.pdbx_description
1 polymer ?
#
loop_
_entity_poly.entity_id
_entity_poly.type
_entity_poly.pdbx_seq_one_letter_code
_entity_poly.pdbx_strand_id
1 'polypeptide(L)' 'MPQLVPFYFMNLLTGGILILSLIIYIVATIILPNILRLLVARTIIIKL' A
#
# COMPACT_ATOMS: atom_id res chain seq x y z
N MET A 1 -16.21 -16.37 17.26
CA MET A 1 -15.93 -17.83 17.34
C MET A 1 -14.62 -18.04 18.09
N PRO A 2 -14.43 -19.16 18.83
CA PRO A 2 -13.26 -19.39 19.68
C PRO A 2 -11.91 -19.14 18.99
N GLN A 3 -11.78 -19.41 17.69
CA GLN A 3 -10.58 -19.07 16.90
C GLN A 3 -10.22 -17.58 16.84
N LEU A 4 -11.18 -16.66 16.98
CA LEU A 4 -10.96 -15.20 16.88
C LEU A 4 -10.54 -14.55 18.20
N VAL A 5 -10.45 -15.33 19.29
CA VAL A 5 -9.97 -14.86 20.60
C VAL A 5 -8.68 -15.60 21.02
N PRO A 6 -7.60 -15.49 20.24
CA PRO A 6 -6.33 -16.14 20.58
C PRO A 6 -5.52 -15.34 21.60
N PHE A 7 -4.62 -16.02 22.32
CA PHE A 7 -3.62 -15.38 23.19
C PHE A 7 -2.64 -14.46 22.42
N TYR A 8 -2.46 -14.69 21.12
CA TYR A 8 -1.55 -13.93 20.26
C TYR A 8 -2.22 -12.73 19.56
N PHE A 9 -3.33 -12.23 20.11
CA PHE A 9 -4.07 -11.08 19.55
C PHE A 9 -3.17 -9.86 19.29
N MET A 10 -2.33 -9.49 20.27
CA MET A 10 -1.41 -8.34 20.10
C MET A 10 -0.38 -8.57 19.00
N ASN A 11 0.11 -9.79 18.83
CA ASN A 11 1.04 -10.12 17.75
C ASN A 11 0.38 -9.97 16.37
N LEU A 12 -0.86 -10.45 16.21
CA LEU A 12 -1.60 -10.27 14.96
C LEU A 12 -1.87 -8.79 14.67
N LEU A 13 -2.29 -8.04 15.69
CA LEU A 13 -2.60 -6.63 15.54
C LEU A 13 -1.35 -5.82 15.16
N THR A 14 -0.27 -5.97 15.91
CA THR A 14 0.98 -5.26 15.64
C THR A 14 1.57 -5.65 14.29
N GLY A 15 1.60 -6.95 13.96
CA GLY A 15 2.07 -7.41 12.65
C GLY A 15 1.22 -6.88 11.50
N GLY A 16 -0.11 -6.89 11.65
CA GLY A 16 -1.03 -6.36 10.66
C GLY A 16 -0.86 -4.86 10.44
N ILE A 17 -0.72 -4.08 11.51
CA ILE A 17 -0.47 -2.64 11.43
C ILE A 17 0.86 -2.36 10.74
N LEU A 18 1.94 -3.08 11.10
CA LEU A 18 3.25 -2.91 10.46
C LEU A 18 3.22 -3.20 8.97
N ILE A 19 2.55 -4.29 8.56
CA ILE A 19 2.40 -4.65 7.15
C ILE A 19 1.59 -3.59 6.41
N LEU A 20 0.48 -3.11 6.98
CA LEU A 20 -0.33 -2.05 6.36
C LEU A 20 0.47 -0.75 6.21
N SER A 21 1.22 -0.33 7.23
CA SER A 21 2.09 0.85 7.15
C SER A 21 3.15 0.71 6.05
N LEU A 22 3.78 -0.46 5.94
CA LEU A 22 4.76 -0.74 4.89
C LEU A 22 4.14 -0.69 3.49
N ILE A 23 2.97 -1.31 3.31
CA ILE A 23 2.23 -1.28 2.04
C ILE A 23 1.88 0.16 1.67
N ILE A 24 1.33 0.94 2.61
CA ILE A 24 0.99 2.34 2.37
C ILE A 24 2.23 3.13 1.92
N TYR A 25 3.35 2.96 2.62
CA TYR A 25 4.60 3.64 2.27
C TYR A 25 5.08 3.29 0.86
N ILE A 26 5.12 1.99 0.51
CA ILE A 26 5.57 1.52 -0.81
C ILE A 26 4.64 2.02 -1.91
N VAL A 27 3.32 1.94 -1.69
CA VAL A 27 2.32 2.41 -2.66
C VAL A 27 2.49 3.90 -2.89
N ALA A 28 2.56 4.70 -1.82
CA ALA A 28 2.63 6.16 -1.91
C ALA A 28 3.93 6.67 -2.55
N THR A 29 5.07 6.02 -2.28
CA THR A 29 6.39 6.53 -2.70
C THR A 29 6.92 5.92 -3.99
N ILE A 30 6.53 4.69 -4.31
CA ILE A 30 7.10 3.95 -5.45
C ILE A 30 6.04 3.71 -6.53
N ILE A 31 4.92 3.06 -6.17
CA ILE A 31 3.97 2.56 -7.17
C ILE A 31 3.17 3.71 -7.78
N LEU A 32 2.52 4.52 -6.96
CA LEU A 32 1.63 5.60 -7.42
C LEU A 32 2.38 6.67 -8.26
N PRO A 33 3.56 7.15 -7.84
CA PRO A 33 4.30 8.14 -8.61
C PRO A 33 4.73 7.61 -9.99
N ASN A 34 5.10 6.33 -10.09
CA ASN A 34 5.49 5.73 -11.36
C ASN A 34 4.31 5.61 -12.32
N ILE A 35 3.14 5.21 -11.83
CA ILE A 35 1.90 5.21 -12.63
C ILE A 35 1.58 6.62 -13.11
N LEU A 36 1.65 7.61 -12.21
CA LEU A 36 1.36 9.01 -12.55
C LEU A 36 2.33 9.54 -13.61
N ARG A 37 3.63 9.25 -13.52
CA ARG A 37 4.63 9.63 -14.54
C ARG A 37 4.27 9.10 -15.92
N LEU A 38 3.86 7.82 -16.02
CA LEU A 38 3.47 7.21 -17.29
C LEU A 38 2.20 7.85 -17.86
N LEU A 39 1.19 8.10 -17.02
CA LEU A 39 -0.05 8.76 -17.44
C LEU A 39 0.21 10.18 -17.94
N VAL A 40 1.01 10.96 -17.21
CA VAL A 40 1.39 12.32 -17.60
C VAL A 40 2.18 12.31 -18.90
N ALA A 41 3.16 11.42 -19.06
CA ALA A 41 3.93 11.30 -20.31
C ALA A 41 3.01 11.00 -21.50
N ARG A 42 2.05 10.09 -21.35
CA ARG A 42 1.07 9.79 -22.39
C ARG A 42 0.19 11.01 -22.72
N THR A 43 -0.28 11.74 -21.71
CA THR A 43 -1.08 12.95 -21.93
C THR A 43 -0.28 14.03 -22.66
N ILE A 44 1.00 14.20 -22.34
CA ILE A 44 1.88 15.15 -23.03
C ILE A 44 2.02 14.76 -24.50
N ILE A 45 2.33 13.49 -24.81
CA ILE A 45 2.50 13.01 -26.19
C ILE A 45 1.22 13.19 -27.03
N ILE A 46 0.04 12.97 -26.46
CA ILE A 46 -1.23 13.10 -27.18
C ILE A 46 -1.61 14.56 -27.45
N LYS A 47 -1.21 15.48 -26.56
CA LYS A 47 -1.55 16.91 -26.67
C LYS A 47 -0.54 17.72 -27.49
N LEU A 48 0.68 17.20 -27.68
CA LEU A 48 1.69 17.76 -28.57
C LEU A 48 1.31 17.49 -30.03
#